data_AF-A0A849BK41-F1
#
_entry.id   AF-A0A849BK41-F1
#
_cell.length_a   1.000
_cell.length_b   1.000
_cell.length_c   1.000
_cell.angle_alpha   90.00
_cell.angle_beta   90.00
_cell.angle_gamma   90.00
#
_symmetry.space_group_name_H-M   'P 1'
#
loop_
_entity.id
_entity.type
_entity.pdbx_description
1 polymer ?
#
loop_
_entity_poly.entity_id
_entity_poly.type
_entity_poly.pdbx_seq_one_letter_code
_entity_poly.pdbx_strand_id
1 'polypeptide(L)'
;MAGGRYPEATEALRLGLLALPDVAALAGDRVGTEVVGDEPCIQLDVIGGPMGYGSASPLVQIGCWGRYLGDGTDDGSAWQLASAVTADRVGVESIRGELDGGWVAGVGIDLQPYTSPDPTNDRPRYLLTVRMHTSPLE
;
A
#
# COMPACT_ATOMS: atom_id res chain seq x y z
N MET A 1 -5.24 -14.48 -19.60
CA MET A 1 -4.33 -14.96 -18.55
C MET A 1 -4.65 -14.20 -17.29
N ALA A 2 -5.24 -14.88 -16.30
CA ALA A 2 -5.70 -14.25 -15.06
C ALA A 2 -4.50 -13.96 -14.15
N GLY A 3 -4.30 -12.70 -13.78
CA GLY A 3 -3.30 -12.29 -12.80
C GLY A 3 -3.60 -12.93 -11.46
N GLY A 4 -2.69 -13.81 -11.00
CA GLY A 4 -2.79 -14.43 -9.69
C GLY A 4 -2.69 -13.36 -8.62
N ARG A 5 -3.82 -13.07 -7.96
CA ARG A 5 -3.85 -12.23 -6.77
C ARG A 5 -3.06 -12.96 -5.67
N TYR A 6 -2.27 -12.23 -4.90
CA TYR A 6 -1.77 -12.66 -3.59
C TYR A 6 -2.71 -12.08 -2.52
N PRO A 7 -4.00 -12.46 -2.49
CA PRO A 7 -5.00 -11.75 -1.71
C PRO A 7 -4.63 -11.68 -0.23
N GLU A 8 -4.02 -12.74 0.31
CA GLU A 8 -3.66 -12.83 1.73
C GLU A 8 -2.52 -11.87 2.11
N ALA A 9 -1.50 -11.71 1.26
CA ALA A 9 -0.39 -10.80 1.53
C ALA A 9 -0.80 -9.32 1.38
N THR A 10 -1.60 -9.00 0.36
CA THR A 10 -2.14 -7.66 0.18
C THR A 10 -3.16 -7.33 1.27
N GLU A 11 -3.92 -8.31 1.76
CA GLU A 11 -4.84 -8.13 2.89
C GLU A 11 -4.08 -7.93 4.21
N ALA A 12 -3.01 -8.68 4.47
CA ALA A 12 -2.15 -8.44 5.63
C ALA A 12 -1.57 -7.02 5.62
N LEU A 13 -1.09 -6.56 4.46
CA LEU A 13 -0.63 -5.18 4.29
C LEU A 13 -1.76 -4.17 4.53
N ARG A 14 -2.95 -4.40 3.97
CA ARG A 14 -4.12 -3.55 4.17
C ARG A 14 -4.50 -3.42 5.64
N LEU A 15 -4.62 -4.54 6.36
CA LEU A 15 -4.94 -4.56 7.79
C LEU A 15 -3.85 -3.87 8.62
N GLY A 16 -2.58 -4.09 8.29
CA GLY A 16 -1.46 -3.43 8.94
C GLY A 16 -1.48 -1.90 8.74
N LEU A 17 -1.77 -1.44 7.52
CA LEU A 17 -1.92 -0.03 7.21
C LEU A 17 -3.13 0.60 7.93
N LEU A 18 -4.25 -0.12 8.02
CA LEU A 18 -5.43 0.31 8.79
C LEU A 18 -5.14 0.44 10.29
N ALA A 19 -4.17 -0.32 10.81
CA ALA A 19 -3.76 -0.24 12.21
C ALA A 19 -2.86 0.97 12.51
N LEU A 20 -2.34 1.66 11.48
CA LEU A 20 -1.54 2.88 11.66
C LEU A 20 -2.48 4.06 11.96
N PRO A 21 -2.37 4.72 13.14
CA PRO A 21 -3.31 5.77 13.54
C PRO A 21 -3.43 6.92 12.53
N ASP A 22 -2.29 7.36 11.97
CA ASP A 22 -2.25 8.48 11.03
C ASP A 22 -2.86 8.10 9.67
N VAL A 23 -2.71 6.84 9.24
CA VAL A 23 -3.38 6.33 8.03
C VAL A 23 -4.88 6.22 8.27
N ALA A 24 -5.30 5.65 9.41
CA ALA A 24 -6.70 5.51 9.76
C ALA A 24 -7.39 6.89 9.90
N ALA A 25 -6.70 7.90 10.43
CA ALA A 25 -7.24 9.25 10.57
C ALA A 25 -7.49 9.94 9.21
N LEU A 26 -6.65 9.68 8.21
CA LEU A 26 -6.73 10.32 6.90
C LEU A 26 -7.60 9.51 5.90
N ALA A 27 -7.30 8.22 5.74
CA ALA A 27 -7.97 7.36 4.77
C ALA A 27 -9.19 6.63 5.35
N GLY A 28 -9.28 6.44 6.68
CA GLY A 28 -10.30 5.59 7.29
C GLY A 28 -10.28 4.19 6.69
N ASP A 29 -11.46 3.65 6.40
CA ASP A 29 -11.60 2.31 5.79
C ASP A 29 -11.22 2.26 4.29
N ARG A 30 -10.78 3.38 3.69
CA ARG A 30 -10.42 3.50 2.26
C ARG A 30 -8.99 3.06 1.98
N VAL A 31 -8.58 1.92 2.55
CA VAL A 31 -7.26 1.31 2.34
C VAL A 31 -7.43 0.02 1.54
N GLY A 32 -6.61 -0.12 0.49
CA GLY A 32 -6.70 -1.23 -0.47
C GLY A 32 -7.91 -1.12 -1.39
N THR A 33 -8.50 0.07 -1.52
CA THR A 33 -9.67 0.31 -2.37
C THR A 33 -9.26 0.84 -3.73
N GLU A 34 -10.11 0.65 -4.74
CA GLU A 34 -10.04 1.47 -5.95
C GLU A 34 -10.20 2.95 -5.58
N VAL A 35 -9.60 3.82 -6.37
CA VAL A 35 -9.68 5.27 -6.17
C VAL A 35 -11.09 5.72 -6.57
N VAL A 36 -11.92 6.04 -5.58
CA VAL A 36 -13.30 6.45 -5.79
C VAL A 36 -13.56 7.81 -5.15
N GLY A 37 -14.01 8.75 -5.98
CA GLY A 37 -14.36 10.11 -5.54
C GLY A 37 -13.15 10.95 -5.13
N ASP A 38 -13.43 11.99 -4.36
CA ASP A 38 -12.46 13.05 -4.04
C ASP A 38 -11.83 12.91 -2.66
N GLU A 39 -12.12 11.85 -1.91
CA GLU A 39 -11.59 11.69 -0.54
C GLU A 39 -10.20 11.04 -0.52
N PRO A 40 -9.42 11.22 0.56
CA PRO A 40 -8.13 10.56 0.71
C PRO A 40 -8.29 9.04 0.78
N CYS A 41 -7.43 8.32 0.07
CA CYS A 41 -7.44 6.86 0.05
C CYS A 41 -6.05 6.27 -0.23
N ILE A 42 -5.91 4.98 0.11
CA ILE A 42 -4.75 4.17 -0.27
C ILE A 42 -5.19 3.09 -1.25
N GLN A 43 -4.59 3.10 -2.43
CA GLN A 43 -4.69 2.02 -3.41
C GLN A 43 -3.49 1.08 -3.26
N LEU A 44 -3.73 -0.24 -3.37
CA LEU A 44 -2.69 -1.26 -3.31
C LEU A 44 -2.69 -2.06 -4.62
N ASP A 45 -1.59 -1.99 -5.36
CA ASP A 45 -1.42 -2.69 -6.63
C ASP A 45 -0.23 -3.64 -6.56
N VAL A 46 -0.43 -4.91 -6.88
CA VAL A 46 0.68 -5.88 -6.97
C VAL A 46 1.39 -5.68 -8.31
N ILE A 47 2.64 -5.22 -8.26
CA ILE A 47 3.43 -4.85 -9.45
C ILE A 47 4.58 -5.82 -9.77
N GLY A 48 4.83 -6.81 -8.92
CA GLY A 48 5.87 -7.82 -9.14
C GLY A 48 5.89 -8.93 -8.07
N GLY A 49 6.65 -9.99 -8.32
CA GLY A 49 6.70 -11.23 -7.50
C GLY A 49 6.61 -12.47 -8.40
N PRO A 50 7.33 -13.57 -8.12
CA PRO A 50 7.76 -14.49 -9.17
C PRO A 50 6.61 -15.28 -9.78
N MET A 51 6.53 -15.26 -11.11
CA MET A 51 5.93 -16.34 -11.87
C MET A 51 6.78 -17.60 -11.63
N GLY A 52 6.26 -18.52 -10.82
CA GLY A 52 6.83 -19.85 -10.61
C GLY A 52 7.24 -20.07 -9.16
N TYR A 53 6.51 -20.97 -8.49
CA TYR A 53 6.71 -21.75 -7.25
C TYR A 53 8.04 -21.66 -6.44
N GLY A 54 8.70 -20.51 -6.38
CA GLY A 54 9.96 -20.30 -5.67
C GLY A 54 10.27 -18.82 -5.49
N SER A 55 10.14 -18.34 -4.24
CA SER A 55 10.56 -17.05 -3.64
C SER A 55 9.51 -15.94 -3.43
N ALA A 56 8.53 -16.21 -2.56
CA ALA A 56 8.32 -15.56 -1.24
C ALA A 56 8.26 -14.02 -1.05
N SER A 57 8.31 -13.18 -2.09
CA SER A 57 8.35 -11.72 -1.87
C SER A 57 7.63 -10.87 -2.92
N PRO A 58 6.28 -10.79 -2.89
CA PRO A 58 5.55 -9.90 -3.79
C PRO A 58 5.91 -8.43 -3.54
N LEU A 59 5.99 -7.67 -4.63
CA LEU A 59 6.14 -6.22 -4.63
C LEU A 59 4.76 -5.59 -4.77
N VAL A 60 4.42 -4.74 -3.81
CA VAL A 60 3.15 -4.00 -3.77
C VAL A 60 3.47 -2.52 -3.91
N GLN A 61 2.88 -1.88 -4.90
CA GLN A 61 2.86 -0.44 -5.04
C GLN A 61 1.70 0.11 -4.21
N ILE A 62 2.01 1.11 -3.39
CA ILE A 62 1.05 1.84 -2.58
C ILE A 62 0.85 3.18 -3.25
N GLY A 63 -0.39 3.44 -3.67
CA GLY A 63 -0.82 4.75 -4.17
C GLY A 63 -1.52 5.54 -3.06
N CYS A 64 -0.89 6.62 -2.61
CA CYS A 64 -1.44 7.54 -1.63
C CYS A 64 -2.11 8.70 -2.35
N TRP A 65 -3.43 8.79 -2.23
CA TRP A 65 -4.25 9.80 -2.87
C TRP A 65 -4.81 10.75 -1.82
N GLY A 66 -4.68 12.05 -2.06
CA GLY A 66 -5.20 13.09 -1.19
C GLY A 66 -6.62 13.50 -1.56
N ARG A 67 -7.22 14.38 -0.77
CA ARG A 67 -8.51 14.97 -1.08
C ARG A 67 -8.40 15.83 -2.33
N TYR A 68 -9.11 15.46 -3.40
CA TYR A 68 -9.04 16.19 -4.66
C TYR A 68 -9.87 17.49 -4.60
N LEU A 69 -9.27 18.60 -4.99
CA LEU A 69 -9.94 19.91 -4.97
C LEU A 69 -10.57 20.31 -6.32
N GLY A 70 -10.42 19.46 -7.35
CA GLY A 70 -11.01 19.66 -8.68
C GLY A 70 -10.18 20.51 -9.66
N ASP A 71 -9.06 21.06 -9.22
CA ASP A 71 -8.17 21.94 -9.99
C ASP A 71 -6.78 21.35 -10.26
N GLY A 72 -6.65 20.02 -10.15
CA GLY A 72 -5.35 19.34 -10.26
C GLY A 72 -4.55 19.38 -8.96
N THR A 73 -5.12 19.86 -7.85
CA THR A 73 -4.44 19.90 -6.54
C THR A 73 -5.14 19.04 -5.49
N ASP A 74 -4.43 18.80 -4.39
CA ASP A 74 -4.98 18.23 -3.16
C ASP A 74 -4.73 19.18 -1.97
N ASP A 75 -5.34 18.87 -0.82
CA ASP A 75 -5.13 19.60 0.42
C ASP A 75 -3.83 19.23 1.16
N GLY A 76 -2.90 18.56 0.47
CA GLY A 76 -1.66 18.01 1.04
C GLY A 76 -1.80 16.61 1.68
N SER A 77 -3.01 16.05 1.73
CA SER A 77 -3.22 14.73 2.35
C SER A 77 -2.56 13.57 1.61
N ALA A 78 -2.26 13.66 0.30
CA ALA A 78 -1.51 12.60 -0.40
C ALA A 78 -0.10 12.46 0.17
N TRP A 79 0.57 13.60 0.41
CA TRP A 79 1.89 13.62 1.03
C TRP A 79 1.84 13.17 2.49
N GLN A 80 0.83 13.60 3.25
CA GLN A 80 0.66 13.18 4.64
C GLN A 80 0.43 11.68 4.76
N LEU A 81 -0.37 11.08 3.88
CA LEU A 81 -0.56 9.63 3.80
C LEU A 81 0.76 8.92 3.50
N ALA A 82 1.50 9.35 2.47
CA ALA A 82 2.77 8.71 2.12
C ALA A 82 3.81 8.86 3.24
N SER A 83 3.82 10.01 3.92
CA SER A 83 4.64 10.25 5.11
C SER A 83 4.22 9.35 6.27
N ALA A 84 2.93 9.18 6.55
CA ALA A 84 2.44 8.29 7.60
C ALA A 84 2.89 6.84 7.38
N VAL A 85 2.83 6.35 6.13
CA VAL A 85 3.30 5.01 5.78
C VAL A 85 4.83 4.86 5.93
N THR A 86 5.61 5.93 5.83
CA THR A 86 7.07 5.84 5.85
C THR A 86 7.73 6.31 7.14
N ALA A 87 7.09 7.22 7.88
CA ALA A 87 7.57 7.75 9.14
C ALA A 87 7.51 6.69 10.24
N ASP A 88 6.47 5.85 10.22
CA ASP A 88 6.42 4.66 11.06
C ASP A 88 7.04 3.45 10.34
N ARG A 89 8.28 3.62 9.87
CA ARG A 89 9.02 2.55 9.18
C ARG A 89 9.08 1.29 10.05
N VAL A 90 9.25 1.45 11.36
CA VAL A 90 9.26 0.32 12.30
C VAL A 90 7.87 -0.32 12.38
N GLY A 91 6.79 0.45 12.47
CA GLY A 91 5.42 -0.05 12.44
C GLY A 91 5.07 -0.78 11.16
N VAL A 92 5.39 -0.20 9.99
CA VAL A 92 5.18 -0.84 8.68
C VAL A 92 6.03 -2.09 8.53
N GLU A 93 7.31 -2.04 8.87
CA GLU A 93 8.18 -3.23 8.85
C GLU A 93 7.83 -4.26 9.93
N SER A 94 6.98 -3.90 10.90
CA SER A 94 6.39 -4.80 11.90
C SER A 94 5.05 -5.41 11.48
N ILE A 95 4.45 -4.97 10.37
CA ILE A 95 3.22 -5.58 9.85
C ILE A 95 3.49 -7.06 9.60
N ARG A 96 2.72 -7.92 10.28
CA ARG A 96 2.74 -9.37 10.12
C ARG A 96 1.32 -9.83 9.83
N GLY A 97 1.18 -10.75 8.87
CA GLY A 97 -0.08 -11.45 8.63
C GLY A 97 0.17 -12.92 8.38
N GLU A 98 -0.63 -13.77 9.02
CA GLU A 98 -0.65 -15.20 8.73
C GLU A 98 -1.26 -15.42 7.34
N LEU A 99 -0.59 -16.23 6.54
CA LEU A 99 -1.03 -16.69 5.22
C LEU A 99 -1.36 -18.17 5.32
N ASP A 100 -2.25 -18.64 4.45
CA ASP A 100 -2.64 -20.05 4.40
C ASP A 100 -1.41 -20.93 4.16
N GLY A 101 -1.36 -22.06 4.87
CA GLY A 101 -0.23 -22.99 4.80
C GLY A 101 0.92 -22.69 5.77
N GLY A 102 0.67 -21.88 6.81
CA GLY A 102 1.60 -21.68 7.92
C GLY A 102 2.77 -20.76 7.57
N TRP A 103 2.49 -19.62 6.95
CA TRP A 103 3.49 -18.60 6.63
C TRP A 103 3.10 -17.26 7.26
N VAL A 104 4.07 -16.39 7.50
CA VAL A 104 3.89 -15.02 7.95
C VAL A 104 4.49 -14.06 6.92
N ALA A 105 3.70 -13.08 6.47
CA ALA A 105 4.18 -12.00 5.62
C ALA A 105 4.62 -10.80 6.46
N GLY A 106 5.90 -10.42 6.36
CA GLY A 106 6.45 -9.13 6.76
C GLY A 106 6.47 -8.12 5.61
N VAL A 107 6.84 -6.87 5.90
CA VAL A 107 6.93 -5.78 4.91
C VAL A 107 8.29 -5.11 5.01
N GLY A 108 8.86 -4.70 3.88
CA GLY A 108 10.04 -3.84 3.78
C GLY A 108 9.80 -2.74 2.76
N ILE A 109 10.20 -1.49 3.05
CA ILE A 109 10.08 -0.39 2.08
C ILE A 109 11.23 -0.50 1.07
N ASP A 110 10.89 -0.76 -0.20
CA ASP A 110 11.82 -0.93 -1.32
C ASP A 110 12.08 0.40 -2.02
N LEU A 111 11.02 1.21 -2.21
CA LEU A 111 11.10 2.54 -2.81
C LEU A 111 10.38 3.57 -1.95
N GLN A 112 11.07 4.67 -1.65
CA GLN A 112 10.52 5.81 -0.91
C GLN A 112 9.45 6.55 -1.73
N PRO A 113 8.55 7.31 -1.06
CA PRO A 113 7.53 8.09 -1.74
C PRO A 113 8.09 9.04 -2.80
N TYR A 114 7.48 9.03 -3.97
CA TYR A 114 7.73 10.00 -5.02
C TYR A 114 6.41 10.47 -5.64
N THR A 115 6.38 11.70 -6.11
CA THR A 115 5.20 12.27 -6.76
C THR A 115 5.02 11.68 -8.16
N SER A 116 3.81 11.24 -8.48
CA SER A 116 3.47 10.71 -9.81
C SER A 116 2.00 10.95 -10.10
N PRO A 117 1.61 12.17 -10.50
CA PRO A 117 0.20 12.55 -10.70
C PRO A 117 -0.53 11.58 -11.64
N ASP A 118 -1.85 11.50 -11.50
CA ASP A 118 -2.68 10.72 -12.42
C ASP A 118 -2.54 11.26 -13.86
N PRO A 119 -2.16 10.44 -14.84
CA PRO A 119 -2.01 10.89 -16.23
C PRO A 119 -3.31 11.35 -16.89
N THR A 120 -4.46 11.07 -16.29
CA THR A 120 -5.79 11.33 -16.86
C THR A 120 -6.38 12.67 -16.42
N ASN A 121 -6.12 13.07 -15.17
CA ASN A 121 -6.76 14.24 -14.55
C ASN A 121 -5.80 15.09 -13.69
N ASP A 122 -4.50 14.80 -13.74
CA ASP A 122 -3.44 15.46 -12.98
C ASP A 122 -3.65 15.43 -11.45
N ARG A 123 -4.55 14.59 -10.93
CA ARG A 123 -4.76 14.46 -9.48
C ARG A 123 -3.43 14.08 -8.81
N PRO A 124 -2.99 14.82 -7.79
CA PRO A 124 -1.76 14.49 -7.09
C PRO A 124 -1.87 13.13 -6.42
N ARG A 125 -0.82 12.34 -6.56
CA ARG A 125 -0.60 11.14 -5.74
C ARG A 125 0.88 10.96 -5.47
N TYR A 126 1.14 10.26 -4.37
CA TYR A 126 2.45 9.74 -4.06
C TYR A 126 2.45 8.23 -4.23
N LEU A 127 3.51 7.72 -4.84
CA LEU A 127 3.73 6.30 -5.04
C LEU A 127 4.92 5.87 -4.19
N LEU A 128 4.79 4.74 -3.51
CA LEU A 128 5.89 4.05 -2.87
C LEU A 128 5.77 2.55 -3.13
N THR A 129 6.88 1.82 -3.02
CA THR A 129 6.90 0.38 -3.25
C THR A 129 7.34 -0.32 -1.99
N VAL A 130 6.56 -1.32 -1.58
CA VAL A 130 6.91 -2.22 -0.50
C VAL A 130 7.12 -3.62 -1.03
N ARG A 131 8.04 -4.33 -0.41
CA ARG A 131 8.30 -5.74 -0.61
C ARG A 131 7.71 -6.51 0.56
N MET A 132 6.87 -7.48 0.27
CA MET A 132 6.42 -8.41 1.30
C MET A 132 7.50 -9.48 1.50
N HIS A 133 7.70 -9.96 2.71
CA HIS A 133 8.66 -11.01 3.04
C HIS A 133 7.91 -12.17 3.67
N THR A 134 7.76 -13.32 3.01
CA THR A 134 7.08 -14.47 3.61
C THR A 134 8.08 -15.43 4.25
N SER A 135 7.87 -15.78 5.53
CA SER A 135 8.62 -16.83 6.25
C SER A 135 7.66 -17.89 6.82
N PRO A 136 8.07 -19.16 6.99
CA PRO A 136 7.24 -20.15 7.66
C PRO A 136 6.91 -19.70 9.10
N LEU A 137 5.72 -20.09 9.58
CA LEU A 137 5.33 -20.00 10.99
C LEU A 137 6.15 -21.07 11.75
N GLU A 138 6.98 -20.64 12.70
CA GLU A 138 7.72 -21.55 13.58
C GLU A 138 6.83 -22.22 14.63
#